data_AF-A0A968J807-F1
#
_entry.id   AF-A0A968J807-F1
#
_cell.length_a   1.000
_cell.length_b   1.000
_cell.length_c   1.000
_cell.angle_alpha   90.00
_cell.angle_beta   90.00
_cell.angle_gamma   90.00
#
_symmetry.space_group_name_H-M   'P 1'
#
loop_
_entity.id
_entity.type
_entity.pdbx_description
1 polymer ?
#
loop_
_entity_poly.entity_id
_entity_poly.type
_entity_poly.pdbx_seq_one_letter_code
_entity_poly.pdbx_strand_id
1 'polypeptide(L)'
;MQTKLTNRLPVVLFLLRLSVFAVFLMWALDKFLNPGHTAAVFENFYGIGGLSATISYGLGFLQLLIILAFLIGLFKTWSYGLVLIMHGVSTLASWRNYLDPFEGPNLLFF
;
A
#
# COMPACT_ATOMS: atom_id res chain seq x y z
N MET A 1 -31.91 8.09 13.83
CA MET A 1 -30.85 8.12 12.78
C MET A 1 -29.45 8.13 13.39
N GLN A 2 -29.16 8.96 14.41
CA GLN A 2 -27.87 8.96 15.13
C GLN A 2 -27.42 7.58 15.65
N THR A 3 -28.29 6.85 16.34
CA THR A 3 -27.96 5.53 16.94
C THR A 3 -27.52 4.47 15.91
N LYS A 4 -28.08 4.48 14.70
CA LYS A 4 -27.67 3.57 13.62
C LYS A 4 -26.27 3.90 13.09
N LEU A 5 -25.90 5.18 13.03
CA LEU A 5 -24.59 5.62 12.58
C LEU A 5 -23.51 5.28 13.62
N THR A 6 -23.78 5.53 14.90
CA THR A 6 -22.85 5.23 16.01
C THR A 6 -22.49 3.75 16.08
N ASN A 7 -23.44 2.85 15.80
CA ASN A 7 -23.20 1.41 15.83
C ASN A 7 -22.46 0.88 14.58
N ARG A 8 -22.59 1.55 13.43
CA ARG A 8 -21.99 1.10 12.16
C ARG A 8 -20.63 1.72 11.88
N LEU A 9 -20.39 2.94 12.36
CA LEU A 9 -19.15 3.68 12.09
C LEU A 9 -17.88 2.92 12.51
N PRO A 10 -17.79 2.28 13.69
CA PRO A 10 -16.60 1.51 14.07
C PRO A 10 -16.34 0.34 13.12
N VAL A 11 -17.41 -0.34 12.69
CA VAL A 11 -17.33 -1.47 11.75
C VAL A 11 -16.85 -0.98 10.38
N VAL A 12 -17.42 0.10 9.87
CA VAL A 12 -17.04 0.68 8.56
C VAL A 12 -15.57 1.13 8.57
N LEU A 13 -15.13 1.82 9.63
CA LEU A 13 -13.72 2.25 9.76
C LEU A 13 -12.76 1.06 9.92
N PHE A 14 -13.19 -0.01 10.60
CA PHE A 14 -12.39 -1.24 10.66
C PHE A 14 -12.29 -1.92 9.29
N LEU A 15 -13.40 -2.08 8.57
CA LEU A 15 -13.41 -2.67 7.23
C LEU A 15 -12.58 -1.86 6.25
N LEU A 16 -12.62 -0.52 6.33
CA LEU A 16 -11.75 0.37 5.55
C LEU A 16 -10.27 0.09 5.83
N ARG A 17 -9.88 -0.02 7.09
CA ARG A 17 -8.48 -0.35 7.44
C ARG A 17 -8.09 -1.74 6.96
N LEU A 18 -9.00 -2.71 7.09
CA LEU A 18 -8.77 -4.09 6.69
C LEU A 18 -8.59 -4.21 5.17
N SER A 19 -9.40 -3.53 4.37
CA SER A 19 -9.28 -3.56 2.91
C SER A 19 -8.00 -2.90 2.43
N VAL A 20 -7.66 -1.71 2.95
CA VAL A 20 -6.39 -1.04 2.64
C VAL A 20 -5.21 -1.90 3.07
N PHE A 21 -5.27 -2.50 4.27
CA PHE A 21 -4.24 -3.42 4.75
C PHE A 21 -4.04 -4.61 3.81
N ALA A 22 -5.11 -5.23 3.31
CA ALA A 22 -5.01 -6.40 2.44
C ALA A 22 -4.23 -6.11 1.15
N VAL A 23 -4.49 -4.96 0.51
CA VAL A 23 -3.75 -4.52 -0.68
C VAL A 23 -2.29 -4.26 -0.35
N PHE A 24 -2.04 -3.51 0.72
CA PHE A 24 -0.68 -3.19 1.16
C PHE A 24 0.12 -4.43 1.60
N LEU A 25 -0.54 -5.43 2.16
CA LEU A 25 0.08 -6.68 2.56
C LEU A 25 0.65 -7.42 1.35
N MET A 26 -0.07 -7.47 0.22
CA MET A 26 0.44 -8.08 -1.00
C MET A 26 1.74 -7.41 -1.47
N TRP A 27 1.80 -6.07 -1.41
CA TRP A 27 3.00 -5.31 -1.75
C TRP A 27 4.15 -5.47 -0.75
N ALA A 28 3.85 -5.69 0.53
CA ALA A 28 4.86 -6.00 1.54
C ALA A 28 5.42 -7.41 1.33
N LEU A 29 4.56 -8.39 1.02
CA LEU A 29 4.96 -9.76 0.72
C LEU A 29 5.79 -9.85 -0.56
N ASP A 30 5.42 -9.12 -1.61
CA ASP A 30 6.19 -9.06 -2.86
C ASP A 30 7.66 -8.66 -2.63
N LYS A 31 7.94 -7.75 -1.69
CA LYS A 31 9.30 -7.34 -1.35
C LYS A 31 10.17 -8.47 -0.81
N PHE A 32 9.57 -9.47 -0.16
CA PHE A 32 10.25 -10.65 0.36
C PHE A 32 10.30 -11.78 -0.65
N LEU A 33 9.20 -12.00 -1.37
CA LEU A 33 9.04 -13.15 -2.27
C LEU A 33 9.63 -12.89 -3.66
N ASN A 34 9.66 -11.63 -4.10
CA ASN A 34 10.13 -11.23 -5.42
C ASN A 34 10.88 -9.88 -5.37
N PRO A 35 12.07 -9.82 -4.75
CA PRO A 35 12.87 -8.59 -4.68
C PRO A 35 13.27 -8.05 -6.06
N GLY A 36 13.35 -8.91 -7.09
CA GLY A 36 13.61 -8.47 -8.47
C GLY A 36 12.47 -7.67 -9.06
N HIS A 37 11.22 -8.10 -8.84
CA HIS A 37 10.04 -7.32 -9.22
C HIS A 37 9.99 -5.99 -8.45
N THR A 38 10.29 -5.99 -7.14
CA THR A 38 10.39 -4.75 -6.37
C THR A 38 11.44 -3.80 -6.96
N ALA A 39 12.63 -4.29 -7.33
CA ALA A 39 13.64 -3.46 -7.96
C ALA A 39 13.15 -2.85 -9.29
N ALA A 40 12.50 -3.65 -10.14
CA ALA A 40 11.92 -3.16 -11.39
C ALA A 40 10.83 -2.10 -11.16
N VAL A 41 9.97 -2.27 -10.16
CA VAL A 41 8.96 -1.26 -9.79
C VAL A 41 9.64 0.03 -9.34
N PHE A 42 10.67 -0.06 -8.51
CA PHE A 42 11.41 1.12 -8.04
C PHE A 42 12.11 1.87 -9.17
N GLU A 43 12.66 1.16 -10.14
CA GLU A 43 13.31 1.77 -11.30
C GLU A 43 12.29 2.45 -12.22
N ASN A 44 11.20 1.75 -12.59
CA ASN A 44 10.24 2.25 -13.57
C ASN A 44 9.30 3.34 -13.03
N PHE A 45 8.87 3.24 -11.76
CA PHE A 45 7.89 4.17 -11.18
C PHE A 45 8.50 5.24 -10.28
N TYR A 46 9.66 4.97 -9.67
CA TYR A 46 10.32 5.91 -8.75
C TYR A 46 11.67 6.42 -9.25
N GLY A 47 12.20 5.90 -10.38
CA GLY A 47 13.51 6.28 -10.91
C GLY A 47 14.68 5.80 -10.06
N ILE A 48 14.46 4.83 -9.17
CA ILE A 48 15.48 4.31 -8.25
C ILE A 48 15.95 2.95 -8.76
N GLY A 49 17.05 2.96 -9.52
CA GLY A 49 17.70 1.75 -10.01
C GLY A 49 18.62 1.08 -8.98
N GLY A 50 18.98 -0.18 -9.24
CA GLY A 50 20.01 -0.90 -8.46
C GLY A 50 19.58 -1.31 -7.05
N LEU A 51 18.27 -1.43 -6.79
CA LEU A 51 17.76 -1.86 -5.49
C LEU A 51 18.20 -3.31 -5.21
N SER A 52 18.98 -3.51 -4.15
CA SER A 52 19.41 -4.85 -3.74
C SER A 52 18.29 -5.61 -3.01
N ALA A 53 18.38 -6.94 -3.00
CA ALA A 53 17.45 -7.78 -2.26
C ALA A 53 17.41 -7.44 -0.76
N THR A 54 18.57 -7.13 -0.17
CA THR A 54 18.67 -6.70 1.24
C THR A 54 17.86 -5.43 1.51
N ILE A 55 17.94 -4.44 0.62
CA ILE A 55 17.16 -3.20 0.76
C ILE A 55 15.67 -3.51 0.57
N SER A 56 15.31 -4.34 -0.42
CA SER A 56 13.93 -4.79 -0.62
C SER A 56 13.35 -5.40 0.65
N TYR A 57 14.07 -6.32 1.31
CA TYR A 57 13.64 -6.94 2.56
C TYR A 57 13.50 -5.94 3.70
N GLY A 58 14.44 -4.98 3.82
CA GLY A 58 14.35 -3.90 4.80
C GLY A 58 13.10 -3.04 4.61
N LEU A 59 12.80 -2.68 3.35
CA LEU A 59 11.59 -1.93 3.00
C LEU A 59 10.32 -2.74 3.25
N GLY A 60 10.33 -4.04 2.93
CA GLY A 60 9.21 -4.96 3.20
C GLY A 60 8.94 -5.07 4.70
N PHE A 61 9.98 -5.21 5.52
CA PHE A 61 9.86 -5.29 6.97
C PHE A 61 9.30 -4.00 7.56
N LEU A 62 9.83 -2.85 7.14
CA LEU A 62 9.35 -1.55 7.58
C LEU A 62 7.89 -1.32 7.17
N GLN A 63 7.54 -1.64 5.92
CA GLN A 63 6.17 -1.52 5.42
C GLN A 63 5.23 -2.43 6.22
N LEU A 64 5.63 -3.66 6.53
CA LEU A 64 4.84 -4.62 7.31
C LEU A 64 4.53 -4.06 8.71
N LEU A 65 5.51 -3.50 9.41
CA LEU A 65 5.30 -2.87 10.72
C LEU A 65 4.30 -1.71 10.65
N ILE A 66 4.43 -0.85 9.63
CA ILE A 66 3.54 0.31 9.43
C ILE A 66 2.10 -0.15 9.20
N ILE A 67 1.89 -1.13 8.31
CA ILE A 67 0.53 -1.57 7.92
C ILE A 67 -0.14 -2.37 9.04
N LEU A 68 0.63 -3.11 9.86
CA LEU A 68 0.11 -3.76 11.07
C LEU A 68 -0.32 -2.73 12.12
N ALA A 69 0.49 -1.69 12.35
CA ALA A 69 0.13 -0.59 13.24
C ALA A 69 -1.13 0.15 12.74
N PHE A 70 -1.25 0.36 11.42
CA PHE A 70 -2.44 0.93 10.80
C PHE A 70 -3.68 0.06 11.01
N LEU A 71 -3.59 -1.26 10.76
CA LEU A 71 -4.70 -2.20 10.89
C LEU A 71 -5.32 -2.20 12.30
N ILE A 72 -4.47 -2.28 13.32
CA ILE A 72 -4.92 -2.29 14.73
C ILE A 72 -5.25 -0.88 15.25
N GLY A 73 -4.96 0.17 14.49
CA GLY A 73 -5.25 1.55 14.84
C GLY A 73 -4.27 2.19 15.84
N LEU A 74 -3.03 1.71 15.88
CA LEU A 74 -1.95 2.23 16.72
C LEU A 74 -1.26 3.44 16.04
N PHE A 75 -0.79 4.41 16.83
CA PHE A 75 -0.12 5.63 16.35
C PHE A 75 -0.84 6.33 15.19
N LYS A 76 -2.17 6.51 15.31
CA LYS A 76 -3.07 6.87 14.20
C LYS A 76 -2.53 7.99 13.30
N THR A 77 -2.02 9.09 13.84
CA THR A 77 -1.45 10.19 13.04
C THR A 77 -0.33 9.71 12.12
N TRP A 78 0.59 8.89 12.65
CA TRP A 78 1.76 8.40 11.92
C TRP A 78 1.42 7.22 11.01
N SER A 79 0.74 6.19 11.53
CA SER A 79 0.43 5.00 10.73
C SER A 79 -0.54 5.33 9.57
N TYR A 80 -1.52 6.21 9.81
CA TYR A 80 -2.47 6.59 8.76
C TYR A 80 -1.82 7.57 7.79
N GLY A 81 -1.01 8.51 8.29
CA GLY A 81 -0.26 9.45 7.46
C GLY A 81 0.72 8.73 6.54
N LEU A 82 1.47 7.76 7.04
CA LEU A 82 2.41 6.97 6.25
C LEU A 82 1.69 6.09 5.22
N VAL A 83 0.61 5.41 5.60
CA VAL A 83 -0.20 4.65 4.62
C VAL A 83 -0.77 5.56 3.54
N LEU A 84 -1.27 6.74 3.92
CA LEU A 84 -1.77 7.73 2.98
C LEU A 84 -0.68 8.21 2.02
N ILE A 85 0.51 8.53 2.52
CA ILE A 85 1.64 8.95 1.68
C ILE A 85 2.07 7.81 0.75
N MET A 86 2.28 6.60 1.27
CA MET A 86 2.67 5.46 0.45
C MET A 86 1.64 5.19 -0.65
N HIS A 87 0.35 5.25 -0.32
CA HIS A 87 -0.72 5.03 -1.28
C HIS A 87 -0.75 6.15 -2.32
N GLY A 88 -0.77 7.41 -1.86
CA GLY A 88 -0.84 8.58 -2.72
C GLY A 88 0.35 8.71 -3.67
N VAL A 89 1.58 8.49 -3.18
CA VAL A 89 2.78 8.48 -4.03
C VAL A 89 2.68 7.37 -5.07
N SER A 90 2.26 6.16 -4.70
CA SER A 90 2.10 5.05 -5.65
C SER A 90 1.04 5.35 -6.72
N THR A 91 -0.09 5.92 -6.33
CA THR A 91 -1.17 6.32 -7.25
C THR A 91 -0.71 7.42 -8.21
N LEU A 92 -0.03 8.45 -7.69
CA LEU A 92 0.47 9.55 -8.51
C LEU A 92 1.59 9.10 -9.45
N ALA A 93 2.48 8.21 -9.00
CA ALA A 93 3.54 7.65 -9.85
C ALA A 93 2.97 6.82 -11.01
N SER A 94 1.85 6.13 -10.78
CA SER A 94 1.21 5.26 -11.77
C SER A 94 0.01 5.90 -12.51
N TRP A 95 -0.16 7.23 -12.41
CA TRP A 95 -1.36 7.93 -12.90
C TRP A 95 -1.72 7.62 -14.37
N ARG A 96 -0.71 7.40 -15.22
CA ARG A 96 -0.92 7.07 -16.65
C ARG A 96 -1.56 5.70 -16.85
N ASN A 97 -1.22 4.72 -16.02
CA ASN A 97 -1.75 3.36 -16.09
C ASN A 97 -3.26 3.33 -15.82
N TYR A 98 -3.78 4.26 -15.00
CA TYR A 98 -5.22 4.42 -14.77
C TYR A 98 -5.96 4.96 -16.00
N LEU A 99 -5.27 5.66 -16.91
CA LEU A 99 -5.86 6.23 -18.13
C LEU A 99 -5.84 5.27 -19.32
N ASP A 100 -5.10 4.17 -19.21
CA ASP A 100 -5.03 3.13 -20.23
C ASP A 100 -5.16 1.72 -19.62
N PRO A 101 -6.37 1.37 -19.15
CA PRO A 101 -6.61 0.13 -18.42
C PRO A 101 -6.58 -1.13 -19.30
N PHE A 102 -6.59 -0.98 -20.63
CA PHE A 102 -6.64 -2.10 -21.58
C PHE A 102 -5.27 -2.45 -22.18
N GLU A 103 -4.23 -1.65 -21.96
CA GLU A 103 -2.85 -1.99 -22.30
C GLU A 103 -2.15 -2.80 -21.18
N GLY A 104 -1.57 -3.95 -21.53
CA GLY A 104 -0.77 -4.76 -20.60
C GLY A 104 -1.54 -5.27 -19.36
N PRO A 105 -0.85 -5.53 -18.22
CA PRO A 105 -1.48 -5.94 -16.97
C PRO A 105 -2.10 -4.77 -16.17
N ASN A 106 -2.47 -3.65 -16.83
CA ASN A 106 -2.93 -2.43 -16.15
C ASN A 106 -4.31 -2.54 -15.48
N LEU A 107 -5.03 -3.63 -15.69
CA LEU A 107 -6.31 -3.94 -15.05
C LEU A 107 -6.24 -3.97 -13.51
N LEU A 108 -5.06 -3.93 -12.90
CA LEU A 108 -4.87 -3.89 -11.44
C LEU A 108 -4.61 -2.47 -10.89
N PHE A 109 -4.59 -1.44 -11.75
CA PHE A 109 -4.54 -0.03 -11.36
C PHE A 109 -5.98 0.53 -11.34
N PHE A 110 -6.78 0.17 -10.34
CA PHE A 110 -8.12 0.72 -10.08
C PHE A 110 -8.34 1.04 -8.60
#